data_AF-A0A397Z3T0-F1
#
_entry.id   AF-A0A397Z3T0-F1
#
_cell.length_a   1.000
_cell.length_b   1.000
_cell.length_c   1.000
_cell.angle_alpha   90.00
_cell.angle_beta   90.00
_cell.angle_gamma   90.00
#
_symmetry.space_group_name_H-M   'P 1'
#
loop_
_entity.id
_entity.type
_entity.pdbx_description
1 polymer ?
#
loop_
_entity_poly.entity_id
_entity_poly.type
_entity_poly.pdbx_seq_one_letter_code
_entity_poly.pdbx_strand_id
1 'polypeptide(L)'
;MLFHLHYYLVIVVRMLRLLMWQEVFDKDRFKADDKMGHATLSLQPLISVARLRHIVRVSSGETTLRKVLPDSDNCVSRESTISCIDGEVVQSVWLKLCAVESGEIELKIKLIDRPGTK
;
A
#
# COMPACT_ATOMS: atom_id res chain seq x y z
N MET A 1 8.47 -24.88 -4.60
CA MET A 1 7.77 -24.37 -5.81
C MET A 1 7.47 -22.91 -5.53
N LEU A 2 8.25 -21.99 -6.09
CA LEU A 2 8.14 -20.57 -5.80
C LEU A 2 7.02 -20.00 -6.70
N PHE A 3 5.82 -19.81 -6.17
CA PHE A 3 4.74 -19.18 -6.93
C PHE A 3 5.01 -17.67 -6.97
N HIS A 4 5.56 -17.18 -8.08
CA HIS A 4 5.60 -15.76 -8.41
C HIS A 4 4.36 -15.45 -9.26
N LEU A 5 3.24 -15.14 -8.62
CA LEU A 5 2.12 -14.51 -9.32
C LEU A 5 2.12 -13.00 -9.05
N HIS A 6 2.41 -12.25 -10.10
CA HIS A 6 2.20 -10.81 -10.13
C HIS A 6 0.70 -10.54 -10.37
N TYR A 7 -0.07 -10.49 -9.29
CA TYR A 7 -1.45 -10.01 -9.35
C TYR A 7 -1.47 -8.48 -9.19
N TYR A 8 -2.07 -7.77 -10.15
CA TYR A 8 -2.36 -6.35 -9.99
C TYR A 8 -3.72 -6.20 -9.28
N LEU A 9 -3.69 -5.89 -7.98
CA LEU A 9 -4.89 -5.63 -7.19
C LEU A 9 -5.13 -4.12 -7.08
N VAL A 10 -6.19 -3.63 -7.72
CA VAL A 10 -6.64 -2.23 -7.58
C VAL A 10 -7.73 -2.18 -6.51
N ILE A 11 -7.39 -1.75 -5.29
CA ILE A 11 -8.36 -1.56 -4.21
C ILE A 11 -8.77 -0.10 -4.16
N VAL A 12 -10.05 0.18 -4.44
CA VAL A 12 -10.63 1.52 -4.20
C VAL A 12 -11.12 1.56 -2.76
N VAL A 13 -10.26 2.03 -1.86
CA VAL A 13 -10.62 2.20 -0.45
C VAL A 13 -11.33 3.54 -0.26
N ARG A 14 -12.57 3.51 0.21
CA ARG A 14 -13.23 4.72 0.74
C ARG A 14 -12.59 5.01 2.09
N MET A 15 -11.83 6.11 2.16
CA MET A 15 -10.89 6.45 3.24
C MET A 15 -11.59 6.85 4.56
N LEU A 16 -12.36 5.93 5.15
CA LEU A 16 -12.99 6.06 6.47
C LEU A 16 -12.11 5.47 7.59
N ARG A 17 -10.98 4.82 7.24
CA ARG A 17 -10.06 4.18 8.18
C ARG A 17 -8.61 4.50 7.83
N LEU A 18 -7.77 4.58 8.85
CA LEU A 18 -6.34 4.90 8.76
C LEU A 18 -5.44 3.68 8.63
N LEU A 19 -6.01 2.50 8.84
CA LEU A 19 -5.33 1.22 8.75
C LEU A 19 -6.04 0.39 7.68
N MET A 20 -5.26 -0.08 6.70
CA MET A 20 -5.70 -1.01 5.68
C MET A 20 -5.34 -2.43 6.13
N TRP A 21 -6.28 -3.37 5.98
CA TRP A 21 -6.11 -4.79 6.30
C TRP A 21 -6.17 -5.59 5.00
N GLN A 22 -5.18 -6.44 4.75
CA GLN A 22 -5.11 -7.30 3.58
C GLN A 22 -4.97 -8.76 4.00
N GLU A 23 -5.83 -9.62 3.49
CA GLU A 23 -5.74 -11.08 3.68
C GLU A 23 -5.42 -11.73 2.33
N VAL A 24 -4.66 -12.83 2.38
CA VAL A 24 -4.32 -13.65 1.22
C VAL A 24 -4.95 -15.02 1.41
N PHE A 25 -5.49 -15.57 0.33
CA PHE A 25 -6.13 -16.88 0.31
C PHE A 25 -5.61 -17.70 -0.88
N ASP A 26 -5.42 -19.00 -0.69
CA ASP A 26 -5.23 -19.93 -1.80
C ASP A 26 -6.58 -20.32 -2.38
N LYS A 27 -6.74 -20.20 -3.69
CA LYS A 27 -8.01 -20.44 -4.35
C LYS A 27 -8.14 -21.90 -4.74
N ASP A 28 -9.02 -22.62 -4.05
CA ASP A 28 -9.25 -24.03 -4.31
C ASP A 28 -10.49 -24.27 -5.17
N ARG A 29 -10.40 -25.22 -6.10
CA ARG A 29 -11.50 -25.52 -7.04
C ARG A 29 -12.61 -26.37 -6.43
N PHE A 30 -12.27 -27.20 -5.43
CA PHE A 30 -13.18 -28.21 -4.87
C PHE A 30 -13.27 -28.16 -3.33
N LYS A 31 -12.62 -27.18 -2.70
CA LYS A 31 -12.59 -26.96 -1.26
C LYS A 31 -12.78 -25.48 -0.97
N ALA A 32 -12.98 -25.13 0.31
CA ALA A 32 -12.95 -23.75 0.74
C ALA A 32 -11.52 -23.21 0.66
N ASP A 33 -11.37 -21.94 0.32
CA ASP A 33 -10.07 -21.28 0.18
C ASP A 33 -9.33 -21.22 1.53
N ASP A 34 -8.06 -21.64 1.53
CA ASP A 34 -7.21 -21.66 2.72
C ASP A 34 -6.60 -20.27 2.98
N LYS A 35 -6.55 -19.86 4.26
CA LYS A 35 -5.92 -18.59 4.66
C LYS A 35 -4.40 -18.68 4.54
N MET A 36 -3.82 -17.78 3.76
CA MET A 36 -2.38 -17.70 3.47
C MET A 36 -1.69 -16.51 4.16
N GLY A 37 -2.27 -16.04 5.25
CA GLY A 37 -1.74 -14.94 6.06
C GLY A 37 -2.39 -13.58 5.77
N HIS A 38 -1.97 -12.58 6.53
CA HIS A 38 -2.52 -11.22 6.46
C HIS A 38 -1.46 -10.16 6.73
N ALA A 39 -1.69 -8.93 6.30
CA ALA A 39 -0.85 -7.78 6.61
C ALA A 39 -1.68 -6.52 6.85
N THR A 40 -1.11 -5.60 7.62
CA THR A 40 -1.69 -4.27 7.84
C THR A 40 -0.77 -3.18 7.34
N LEU A 41 -1.38 -2.09 6.87
CA LEU A 41 -0.65 -0.91 6.44
C LEU A 41 -1.31 0.35 6.98
N SER A 42 -0.52 1.18 7.65
CA SER A 42 -0.94 2.52 8.06
C SER A 42 -0.93 3.47 6.86
N LEU A 43 -2.08 4.08 6.57
CA LEU A 43 -2.24 5.10 5.54
C LEU A 43 -1.93 6.51 6.04
N GLN A 44 -1.68 6.68 7.35
CA GLN A 44 -1.33 7.98 7.95
C GLN A 44 -0.15 8.69 7.23
N PRO A 45 0.95 7.99 6.89
CA PRO A 45 2.05 8.60 6.14
C PRO A 45 1.62 9.15 4.78
N LEU A 46 0.82 8.38 4.04
CA LEU A 46 0.31 8.76 2.72
C LEU A 46 -0.61 9.99 2.80
N ILE A 47 -1.53 9.99 3.76
CA ILE A 47 -2.49 11.08 3.99
C ILE A 47 -1.77 12.36 4.41
N SER A 48 -0.77 12.24 5.28
CA SER A 48 0.04 13.38 5.73
C SER A 48 0.73 14.06 4.55
N VAL A 49 1.34 13.26 3.66
CA VAL A 49 1.97 13.75 2.43
C VAL A 49 0.94 14.38 1.49
N ALA A 50 -0.23 13.76 1.32
CA ALA A 50 -1.29 14.30 0.47
C ALA A 50 -1.84 15.65 0.94
N ARG A 51 -1.88 15.90 2.25
CA ARG A 51 -2.24 17.23 2.78
C ARG A 51 -1.16 18.27 2.48
N LEU A 52 0.11 17.88 2.59
CA LEU A 52 1.25 18.76 2.33
C LEU A 52 1.43 19.10 0.85
N ARG A 53 1.04 18.20 -0.08
CA ARG A 53 1.18 18.43 -1.52
C ARG A 53 0.46 19.70 -2.01
N HIS A 54 -0.63 20.11 -1.34
CA HIS A 54 -1.36 21.33 -1.69
C HIS A 54 -0.64 22.60 -1.24
N ILE A 55 0.24 22.47 -0.23
CA ILE A 55 1.00 23.59 0.36
C ILE A 55 2.37 23.69 -0.32
N VAL A 56 2.99 22.55 -0.61
CA VAL A 56 4.28 22.47 -1.29
C VAL A 56 4.02 22.48 -2.79
N ARG A 57 4.47 23.52 -3.51
CA ARG A 57 4.48 23.53 -4.97
C ARG A 57 5.48 22.47 -5.45
N VAL A 58 5.03 21.23 -5.59
CA VAL A 58 5.85 20.15 -6.16
C VAL A 58 6.11 20.52 -7.62
N SER A 59 7.38 20.71 -7.98
CA SER A 59 7.81 20.97 -9.34
C SER A 59 7.44 19.80 -10.26
N SER A 60 7.27 20.08 -11.55
CA SER A 60 7.12 19.04 -12.58
C SER A 60 8.22 17.98 -12.45
N GLY A 61 7.87 16.75 -12.08
CA GLY A 61 8.80 15.64 -11.88
C GLY A 61 8.42 14.70 -10.73
N GLU A 62 9.21 13.65 -10.53
CA GLU A 62 9.09 12.77 -9.36
C GLU A 62 9.81 13.40 -8.16
N THR A 63 9.09 13.57 -7.05
CA THR A 63 9.68 14.00 -5.77
C THR A 63 9.34 12.99 -4.68
N THR A 64 10.35 12.34 -4.11
CA THR A 64 10.16 11.54 -2.89
C THR A 64 9.90 12.47 -1.70
N LEU A 65 8.72 12.34 -1.08
CA LEU A 65 8.27 13.20 0.02
C LEU A 65 8.45 12.55 1.39
N ARG A 66 8.38 11.22 1.45
CA ARG A 66 8.55 10.49 2.71
C ARG A 66 9.05 9.06 2.47
N LYS A 67 9.78 8.55 3.45
CA LYS A 67 10.16 7.14 3.56
C LYS A 67 9.49 6.53 4.80
N VAL A 68 9.08 5.27 4.69
CA VAL A 68 8.56 4.45 5.80
C VAL A 68 9.46 3.24 5.92
N LEU A 69 10.10 3.08 7.07
CA LEU A 69 11.01 1.97 7.33
C LEU A 69 10.27 0.79 7.97
N PRO A 70 10.78 -0.44 7.80
CA PRO A 70 10.38 -1.58 8.62
C PRO A 70 10.56 -1.26 10.11
N ASP A 71 9.57 -1.64 10.92
CA ASP A 71 9.67 -1.60 12.38
C ASP A 71 8.99 -2.84 12.99
N SER A 72 9.04 -3.00 14.32
CA SER A 72 8.44 -4.14 15.02
C SER A 72 6.91 -4.13 15.03
N ASP A 73 6.32 -2.96 14.78
CA ASP A 73 4.89 -2.68 15.00
C ASP A 73 4.13 -2.56 13.66
N ASN A 74 4.85 -2.65 12.54
CA ASN A 74 4.33 -2.55 11.19
C ASN A 74 4.63 -3.82 10.37
N CYS A 75 3.89 -4.01 9.28
CA CYS A 75 4.12 -5.14 8.38
C CYS A 75 5.08 -4.81 7.23
N VAL A 76 5.76 -3.66 7.24
CA VAL A 76 6.62 -3.22 6.13
C VAL A 76 7.90 -4.06 6.09
N SER A 77 8.19 -4.76 4.99
CA SER A 77 9.35 -5.66 4.91
C SER A 77 10.64 -4.98 4.45
N ARG A 78 10.52 -3.85 3.73
CA ARG A 78 11.64 -3.03 3.21
C ARG A 78 11.24 -1.56 3.19
N GLU A 79 12.22 -0.67 3.03
CA GLU A 79 11.96 0.77 2.87
C GLU A 79 10.89 1.02 1.80
N SER A 80 9.81 1.69 2.21
CA SER A 80 8.73 2.15 1.34
C SER A 80 8.88 3.64 1.09
N THR A 81 8.68 4.05 -0.16
CA THR A 81 8.73 5.46 -0.56
C THR A 81 7.34 5.97 -0.88
N ILE A 82 7.09 7.22 -0.46
CA ILE A 82 5.91 8.00 -0.84
C ILE A 82 6.40 9.15 -1.69
N SER A 83 6.05 9.12 -2.96
CA SER A 83 6.45 10.09 -3.97
C SER A 83 5.24 10.88 -4.48
N CYS A 84 5.48 12.12 -4.89
CA CYS A 84 4.57 12.85 -5.75
C CYS A 84 5.09 12.74 -7.19
N ILE A 85 4.26 12.22 -8.09
CA ILE A 85 4.58 12.03 -9.51
C ILE A 85 3.46 12.72 -10.28
N ASP A 86 3.80 13.77 -11.03
CA ASP A 86 2.84 14.56 -11.83
C ASP A 86 1.63 15.07 -11.02
N GLY A 87 1.86 15.46 -9.76
CA GLY A 87 0.82 15.94 -8.84
C GLY A 87 0.08 14.84 -8.07
N GLU A 88 0.35 13.57 -8.38
CA GLU A 88 -0.31 12.41 -7.78
C GLU A 88 0.54 11.82 -6.67
N VAL A 89 -0.07 11.53 -5.51
CA VAL A 89 0.64 10.88 -4.40
C VAL A 89 0.58 9.37 -4.58
N VAL A 90 1.77 8.77 -4.69
CA VAL A 90 1.95 7.33 -4.91
C VAL A 90 2.85 6.76 -3.83
N GLN A 91 2.48 5.61 -3.28
CA GLN A 91 3.32 4.83 -2.38
C GLN A 91 3.53 3.42 -2.93
N SER A 92 4.78 3.00 -2.98
CA SER A 92 5.16 1.61 -3.24
C SER A 92 5.61 0.99 -1.93
N VAL A 93 5.00 -0.14 -1.55
CA VAL A 93 5.26 -0.80 -0.26
C VAL A 93 5.25 -2.31 -0.42
N TRP A 94 6.14 -2.96 0.33
CA TRP A 94 6.18 -4.39 0.46
C TRP A 94 5.80 -4.76 1.88
N LEU A 95 4.82 -5.64 2.01
CA LEU A 95 4.30 -6.07 3.29
C LEU A 95 4.63 -7.53 3.52
N LYS A 96 5.24 -7.82 4.68
CA LYS A 96 5.41 -9.19 5.17
C LYS A 96 4.08 -9.70 5.70
N LEU A 97 3.69 -10.89 5.27
CA LEU A 97 2.50 -11.56 5.77
C LEU A 97 2.75 -12.11 7.18
N CYS A 98 1.78 -11.89 8.06
CA CYS A 98 1.67 -12.45 9.39
C CYS A 98 0.86 -13.75 9.37
N ALA A 99 1.05 -14.57 10.41
CA ALA A 99 0.36 -15.86 10.59
C ALA A 99 0.59 -16.87 9.46
N VAL A 100 1.74 -16.79 8.78
CA VAL A 100 2.21 -17.75 7.77
C VAL A 100 3.73 -17.92 7.91
N GLU A 101 4.27 -19.06 7.49
CA GLU A 101 5.72 -19.36 7.57
C GLU A 101 6.56 -18.39 6.74
N SER A 102 6.05 -18.01 5.58
CA SER A 102 6.70 -17.08 4.65
C SER A 102 5.68 -16.45 3.72
N GLY A 103 5.99 -15.25 3.24
CA GLY A 103 5.17 -14.56 2.25
C GLY A 103 5.30 -13.04 2.35
N GLU A 104 5.35 -12.40 1.20
CA GLU A 104 5.33 -10.96 1.06
C GLU A 104 4.36 -10.57 -0.06
N ILE A 105 3.74 -9.40 0.07
CA ILE A 105 2.92 -8.80 -0.97
C ILE A 105 3.49 -7.43 -1.35
N GLU A 106 3.59 -7.17 -2.64
CA GLU A 106 3.89 -5.84 -3.17
C GLU A 106 2.59 -5.09 -3.44
N LEU A 107 2.49 -3.86 -2.94
CA LEU A 107 1.36 -2.97 -3.17
C LEU A 107 1.85 -1.64 -3.72
N LYS A 108 1.12 -1.13 -4.72
CA LYS A 108 1.26 0.25 -5.21
C LYS A 108 -0.05 0.98 -4.95
N ILE A 109 -0.01 1.98 -4.10
CA ILE A 109 -1.17 2.77 -3.68
C ILE A 109 -1.08 4.13 -4.34
N LYS A 110 -2.14 4.51 -5.06
CA LYS A 110 -2.31 5.85 -5.62
C LYS A 110 -3.48 6.52 -4.90
N LEU A 111 -3.25 7.72 -4.38
CA LEU A 111 -4.36 8.54 -3.89
C LEU A 111 -5.09 9.17 -5.07
N ILE A 112 -6.41 9.01 -5.13
CA ILE A 112 -7.25 9.60 -6.18
C ILE A 112 -8.13 10.66 -5.53
N ASP A 113 -8.08 11.88 -6.03
CA ASP A 113 -9.00 12.94 -5.63
C ASP A 113 -10.37 12.72 -6.26
N ARG A 114 -11.43 13.02 -5.50
CA ARG A 114 -12.78 12.95 -6.06
C ARG A 114 -12.94 14.07 -7.10
N PRO A 115 -13.28 13.76 -8.35
CA PRO A 115 -13.56 14.82 -9.32
C PRO A 115 -14.77 15.62 -8.84
N GLY A 116 -14.58 16.91 -8.52
CA GLY A 116 -15.67 17.82 -8.16
C GLY A 116 -15.54 18.64 -6.86
N THR A 117 -14.42 18.59 -6.15
CA THR A 117 -14.15 19.53 -5.04
C THR A 117 -12.96 20.42 -5.42
N LYS A 118 -13.26 21.50 -6.15
CA LYS A 118 -12.45 22.73 -6.20
C LYS A 118 -12.98 23.68 -5.14
#